data_AF-A0A3N5THT4-F1
#
_entry.id   AF-A0A3N5THT4-F1
#
_cell.length_a   1.000
_cell.length_b   1.000
_cell.length_c   1.000
_cell.angle_alpha   90.00
_cell.angle_beta   90.00
_cell.angle_gamma   90.00
#
_symmetry.space_group_name_H-M   'P 1'
#
loop_
_entity.id
_entity.type
_entity.pdbx_description
1 polymer ?
#
loop_
_entity_poly.entity_id
_entity_poly.type
_entity_poly.pdbx_seq_one_letter_code
_entity_poly.pdbx_strand_id
1 'polypeptide(L)'
;MENFFDLVPLVVLIPLAGMLINLFTGKRLGEQGVGLVAVGASGTAFVIAVLLWLAQVNTGYDAAVVDMPLLADWIRIPSANVLIPWEFRVDSLSVTMMLVVTGVG
;
A
#
# COMPACT_ATOMS: atom_id res chain seq x y z
N MET A 1 -20.01 -6.36 7.27
CA MET A 1 -18.59 -6.73 7.41
C MET A 1 -17.81 -5.53 6.94
N GLU A 2 -16.95 -4.96 7.79
CA GLU A 2 -16.07 -3.88 7.33
C GLU A 2 -15.13 -4.45 6.26
N ASN A 3 -15.02 -3.76 5.14
CA ASN A 3 -14.22 -4.21 4.01
C ASN A 3 -12.84 -3.54 4.08
N PHE A 4 -11.79 -4.33 4.30
CA PHE A 4 -10.44 -3.78 4.46
C PHE A 4 -9.77 -3.40 3.13
N PHE A 5 -10.41 -3.63 1.96
CA PHE A 5 -9.79 -3.32 0.67
C PHE A 5 -9.37 -1.86 0.53
N ASP A 6 -10.12 -0.92 1.12
CA ASP A 6 -9.80 0.52 1.08
C ASP A 6 -8.46 0.88 1.76
N LEU A 7 -7.87 -0.04 2.53
CA LEU A 7 -6.55 0.14 3.15
C LEU A 7 -5.39 -0.06 2.17
N VAL A 8 -5.61 -0.62 0.98
CA VAL A 8 -4.52 -0.96 0.03
C VAL A 8 -3.56 0.20 -0.30
N PRO A 9 -3.99 1.48 -0.41
CA PRO A 9 -3.05 2.56 -0.68
C PRO A 9 -1.99 2.70 0.42
N LEU A 10 -2.32 2.34 1.66
CA LEU A 10 -1.42 2.46 2.82
C LEU A 10 -0.23 1.50 2.74
N VAL A 11 -0.35 0.38 2.01
CA VAL A 11 0.78 -0.54 1.75
C VAL A 11 1.93 0.19 1.06
N VAL A 12 1.63 1.19 0.22
CA VAL A 12 2.61 2.02 -0.47
C VAL A 12 2.94 3.28 0.33
N LEU A 13 1.91 3.95 0.86
CA LEU A 13 2.08 5.26 1.50
C LEU A 13 2.83 5.18 2.83
N ILE A 14 2.70 4.10 3.60
CA ILE A 14 3.40 3.97 4.90
C ILE A 14 4.91 3.80 4.73
N PRO A 15 5.43 2.86 3.90
CA PRO A 15 6.86 2.77 3.64
C PRO A 15 7.41 4.07 3.04
N LEU A 16 6.66 4.71 2.15
CA LEU A 16 7.03 6.01 1.58
C LEU A 16 7.15 7.09 2.68
N ALA A 17 6.19 7.17 3.60
CA ALA A 17 6.23 8.10 4.71
C ALA A 17 7.42 7.81 5.65
N GLY A 18 7.67 6.55 5.99
CA GLY A 18 8.83 6.14 6.79
C GLY A 18 10.16 6.54 6.14
N MET A 19 10.27 6.30 4.83
CA MET A 19 11.43 6.75 4.04
C MET A 19 11.58 8.27 4.08
N LEU A 20 10.52 9.04 3.86
CA LEU A 20 10.57 10.52 3.88
C LEU A 20 10.93 11.06 5.27
N ILE A 21 10.39 10.48 6.34
CA ILE A 21 10.74 10.84 7.72
C ILE A 21 12.24 10.63 7.95
N ASN A 22 12.77 9.46 7.59
CA ASN A 22 14.20 9.16 7.74
C ASN A 22 15.07 10.06 6.86
N LEU A 23 14.63 10.37 5.64
CA LEU A 23 15.34 11.25 4.72
C LEU A 23 15.48 12.68 5.28
N PHE A 24 14.39 13.28 5.77
CA PHE A 24 14.39 14.68 6.21
C PHE A 24 14.82 14.87 7.67
N THR A 25 14.53 13.91 8.54
CA THR A 25 14.71 14.05 9.99
C THR A 25 15.68 13.06 10.60
N GLY A 26 16.17 12.06 9.84
CA GLY A 26 17.00 10.98 10.38
C GLY A 26 18.27 11.45 11.11
N LYS A 27 18.90 12.55 10.65
CA LYS A 27 20.05 13.15 11.33
C LYS A 27 19.75 13.64 12.75
N ARG A 28 18.49 14.01 13.03
CA ARG A 28 18.03 14.48 14.35
C ARG A 28 17.54 13.34 15.24
N LEU A 29 17.07 12.24 14.64
CA LEU A 29 16.50 11.09 15.33
C LEU A 29 17.57 10.13 15.90
N GLY A 30 18.79 10.18 15.37
CA GLY A 30 19.85 9.23 15.74
C GLY A 30 19.60 7.81 15.20
N GLU A 31 20.55 6.91 15.42
CA GLU A 31 20.52 5.55 14.87
C GLU A 31 19.28 4.76 15.30
N GLN A 32 18.96 4.78 16.60
CA GLN A 32 17.80 4.08 17.14
C GLN A 32 16.47 4.61 16.61
N GLY A 33 16.33 5.93 16.48
CA GLY A 33 15.11 6.56 15.98
C GLY A 33 14.87 6.25 14.50
N VAL A 34 15.92 6.30 13.67
CA VAL A 34 15.86 5.93 12.26
C VAL A 34 15.45 4.46 12.09
N GLY A 35 16.05 3.57 12.90
CA GLY A 35 15.72 2.15 12.93
C GLY A 35 14.26 1.89 13.32
N LEU A 36 13.76 2.56 14.35
CA LEU A 36 12.38 2.42 14.80
C LEU A 36 11.37 2.88 13.73
N VAL A 37 11.64 3.99 13.06
CA VAL A 37 10.79 4.48 11.96
C VAL A 37 10.79 3.49 10.79
N ALA A 38 11.95 2.97 10.41
CA ALA A 38 12.06 2.02 9.30
C ALA A 38 11.30 0.71 9.59
N VAL A 39 11.59 0.08 10.73
CA VAL A 39 10.93 -1.18 11.14
C VAL A 39 9.43 -0.97 11.38
N GLY A 40 9.04 0.15 11.99
CA GLY A 40 7.65 0.50 12.20
C GLY A 40 6.88 0.67 10.89
N ALA A 41 7.50 1.31 9.90
CA ALA A 41 6.90 1.49 8.57
C ALA A 41 6.73 0.15 7.84
N SER A 42 7.77 -0.68 7.74
CA SER A 42 7.69 -2.02 7.13
C SER A 42 6.68 -2.91 7.85
N GLY A 43 6.75 -2.99 9.19
CA GLY A 43 5.87 -3.81 10.00
C GLY A 43 4.40 -3.41 9.89
N THR A 44 4.11 -2.10 9.84
CA THR A 44 2.73 -1.63 9.64
C THR A 44 2.22 -1.98 8.24
N ALA A 45 3.06 -1.86 7.20
CA ALA A 45 2.68 -2.29 5.85
C ALA A 45 2.37 -3.80 5.78
N PHE A 46 3.13 -4.63 6.51
CA PHE A 46 2.85 -6.06 6.63
C PHE A 46 1.51 -6.35 7.32
N VAL A 47 1.19 -5.66 8.42
CA VAL A 47 -0.11 -5.79 9.08
C VAL A 47 -1.25 -5.46 8.11
N ILE A 48 -1.10 -4.42 7.28
CA ILE A 48 -2.10 -4.07 6.27
C ILE A 48 -2.24 -5.17 5.21
N ALA A 49 -1.13 -5.75 4.74
CA ALA A 49 -1.17 -6.88 3.81
C ALA A 49 -1.93 -8.09 4.39
N VAL A 50 -1.78 -8.37 5.69
CA VAL A 50 -2.55 -9.40 6.41
C VAL A 50 -4.04 -9.05 6.46
N LEU A 51 -4.40 -7.80 6.74
CA LEU A 51 -5.81 -7.35 6.73
C LEU A 51 -6.45 -7.49 5.35
N LEU A 52 -5.72 -7.19 4.26
CA LEU A 52 -6.17 -7.39 2.88
C LEU A 52 -6.37 -8.87 2.55
N TRP A 53 -5.50 -9.74 3.05
CA TRP A 53 -5.67 -11.19 2.93
C TRP A 53 -6.91 -11.69 3.68
N LEU A 54 -7.16 -11.21 4.89
CA LEU A 54 -8.40 -11.53 5.63
C LEU A 54 -9.64 -11.04 4.87
N ALA A 55 -9.59 -9.88 4.23
CA ALA A 55 -10.69 -9.40 3.37
C ALA A 55 -10.93 -10.32 2.17
N GLN A 56 -9.88 -10.80 1.50
CA GLN A 56 -10.00 -11.82 0.44
C GLN A 56 -10.65 -13.09 0.97
N VAL A 57 -10.21 -13.63 2.11
CA VAL A 57 -10.80 -14.85 2.71
C VAL A 57 -12.29 -14.65 3.00
N ASN A 58 -12.67 -13.51 3.56
CA ASN A 58 -14.07 -13.20 3.91
C ASN A 58 -14.98 -12.97 2.68
N THR A 59 -14.39 -12.69 1.52
CA THR A 59 -15.10 -12.46 0.26
C THR A 59 -14.96 -13.62 -0.73
N GLY A 60 -14.40 -14.75 -0.31
CA GLY A 60 -14.23 -15.91 -1.19
C GLY A 60 -13.16 -15.74 -2.27
N TYR A 61 -12.17 -14.86 -2.02
CA TYR A 61 -11.08 -14.49 -2.93
C TYR A 61 -11.52 -13.69 -4.17
N ASP A 62 -12.64 -12.98 -4.08
CA ASP A 62 -13.10 -12.09 -5.14
C ASP A 62 -12.15 -10.91 -5.30
N ALA A 63 -11.82 -10.57 -6.55
CA ALA A 63 -10.99 -9.40 -6.83
C ALA A 63 -11.75 -8.10 -6.53
N ALA A 64 -11.04 -7.14 -5.94
CA ALA A 64 -11.56 -5.80 -5.68
C ALA A 64 -10.75 -4.75 -6.45
N VAL A 65 -11.43 -3.70 -6.90
CA VAL A 65 -10.79 -2.51 -7.46
C VAL A 65 -11.05 -1.35 -6.51
N VAL A 66 -9.98 -0.68 -6.10
CA VAL A 66 -10.02 0.46 -5.18
C VAL A 66 -9.49 1.67 -5.92
N ASP A 67 -10.39 2.59 -6.22
CA ASP A 67 -10.05 3.86 -6.87
C ASP A 67 -9.34 4.77 -5.87
N MET A 68 -8.35 5.53 -6.32
CA MET A 68 -7.64 6.47 -5.47
C MET A 68 -8.36 7.84 -5.47
N PRO A 69 -9.06 8.25 -4.40
CA PRO A 69 -9.96 9.42 -4.49
C PRO A 69 -9.23 10.74 -4.76
N LEU A 70 -7.95 10.80 -4.40
CA LEU A 70 -7.11 12.00 -4.52
C LEU A 70 -6.33 12.06 -5.84
N LEU A 71 -6.23 10.95 -6.56
CA LEU A 71 -5.50 10.83 -7.82
C LEU A 71 -6.46 10.16 -8.81
N ALA A 72 -7.17 10.95 -9.61
CA ALA A 72 -8.18 10.42 -10.54
C ALA A 72 -7.53 9.66 -11.70
N ASP A 73 -6.98 10.40 -12.67
CA ASP A 73 -6.37 9.82 -13.86
C ASP A 73 -4.84 9.92 -13.78
N TRP A 74 -4.14 8.83 -14.07
CA TRP A 74 -2.68 8.87 -14.24
C TRP A 74 -2.32 9.43 -15.62
N ILE A 75 -2.92 8.85 -16.67
CA ILE A 75 -2.67 9.25 -18.06
C ILE A 75 -4.01 9.34 -18.78
N ARG A 76 -4.30 10.49 -19.40
CA ARG A 76 -5.52 10.70 -20.18
C ARG A 76 -5.18 11.31 -21.53
N ILE A 77 -5.51 10.61 -22.61
CA ILE A 77 -5.31 11.05 -24.00
C ILE A 77 -6.64 10.90 -24.76
N PRO A 78 -7.51 11.92 -24.73
CA PRO A 78 -8.84 11.85 -25.34
C PRO A 78 -8.79 11.60 -26.85
N SER A 79 -7.81 12.18 -27.55
CA SER A 79 -7.64 12.03 -29.00
C SER A 79 -7.34 10.60 -29.45
N ALA A 80 -6.83 9.75 -28.54
CA ALA A 80 -6.52 8.34 -28.80
C ALA A 80 -7.46 7.39 -28.02
N ASN A 81 -8.50 7.91 -27.35
CA ASN A 81 -9.38 7.16 -26.46
C ASN A 81 -8.62 6.33 -25.39
N VAL A 82 -7.54 6.88 -24.83
CA VAL A 82 -6.76 6.25 -23.76
C VAL A 82 -7.06 6.92 -22.42
N LEU A 83 -7.45 6.11 -21.45
CA LEU A 83 -7.66 6.50 -20.06
C LEU A 83 -6.99 5.46 -19.17
N ILE A 84 -6.02 5.90 -18.36
CA ILE A 84 -5.33 5.06 -17.38
C ILE A 84 -5.56 5.71 -16.02
N PRO A 85 -6.51 5.19 -15.23
CA PRO A 85 -6.81 5.70 -13.91
C PRO A 85 -5.79 5.23 -12.87
N TRP A 86 -5.71 5.96 -11.75
CA TRP A 86 -4.96 5.52 -10.58
C TRP A 86 -5.86 4.61 -9.72
N GLU A 87 -5.69 3.30 -9.88
CA GLU A 87 -6.49 2.28 -9.18
C GLU A 87 -5.60 1.18 -8.62
N PHE A 88 -6.00 0.63 -7.48
CA PHE A 88 -5.41 -0.58 -6.94
C PHE A 88 -6.31 -1.77 -7.28
N ARG A 89 -5.74 -2.77 -7.96
CA ARG A 89 -6.38 -4.05 -8.21
C ARG A 89 -5.91 -5.05 -7.17
N VAL A 90 -6.82 -5.46 -6.31
CA VAL A 90 -6.57 -6.36 -5.18
C VAL A 90 -7.15 -7.72 -5.50
N ASP A 91 -6.28 -8.63 -5.92
CA ASP A 91 -6.56 -10.04 -6.17
C ASP A 91 -5.66 -10.96 -5.30
N SER A 92 -5.86 -12.27 -5.38
CA SER A 92 -5.09 -13.25 -4.61
C SER A 92 -3.59 -13.21 -4.89
N LEU A 93 -3.17 -12.94 -6.12
CA LEU A 93 -1.76 -12.84 -6.50
C LEU A 93 -1.10 -11.59 -5.91
N SER A 94 -1.72 -10.43 -6.09
CA SER A 94 -1.26 -9.15 -5.58
C SER A 94 -1.15 -9.18 -4.05
N VAL A 95 -2.15 -9.73 -3.35
CA VAL A 95 -2.11 -9.87 -1.88
C VAL A 95 -1.00 -10.82 -1.44
N THR A 96 -0.80 -11.93 -2.15
CA THR A 96 0.32 -12.85 -1.87
C THR A 96 1.66 -12.11 -2.01
N MET A 97 1.84 -11.33 -3.08
CA MET A 97 3.06 -10.55 -3.27
C MET A 97 3.21 -9.43 -2.24
N MET A 98 2.13 -8.77 -1.82
CA MET A 98 2.16 -7.78 -0.74
C MET A 98 2.65 -8.42 0.56
N LEU A 99 2.16 -9.61 0.93
CA LEU A 99 2.62 -10.35 2.11
C LEU A 99 4.12 -10.71 2.02
N VAL A 100 4.59 -11.17 0.85
CA VAL A 100 6.00 -11.53 0.66
C VAL A 100 6.91 -10.29 0.72
N VAL A 101 6.58 -9.23 -0.02
CA VAL A 101 7.39 -8.01 -0.09
C VAL A 101 7.47 -7.33 1.27
N THR A 102 6.33 -7.15 1.94
CA THR A 102 6.29 -6.50 3.26
C THR A 102 6.75 -7.40 4.40
N GLY A 103 6.72 -8.73 4.22
CA GLY A 103 7.20 -9.69 5.23
C GLY A 103 8.72 -9.90 5.19
N VAL A 104 9.36 -9.72 4.03
CA VAL A 104 10.82 -9.81 3.89
C VAL A 104 11.51 -8.46 4.14
N GLY A 105 10.85 -7.35 3.78
CA GLY A 105 11.39 -5.98 3.90
C GLY A 105 11.39 -5.44 5.33
#